data_AF-A0A9X1K140-F1
#
_entry.id   AF-A0A9X1K140-F1
#
_cell.length_a   1.000
_cell.length_b   1.000
_cell.length_c   1.000
_cell.angle_alpha   90.00
_cell.angle_beta   90.00
_cell.angle_gamma   90.00
#
_symmetry.space_group_name_H-M   'P 1'
#
loop_
_entity.id
_entity.type
_entity.pdbx_description
1 polymer ?
#
loop_
_entity_poly.entity_id
_entity_poly.type
_entity_poly.pdbx_seq_one_letter_code
_entity_poly.pdbx_strand_id
1 'polypeptide(L)'
;MKRLTTCAAILAGMTTFATVASAATYDIDWTGSGGYALTGSLSFSDALLGTGVITASDIDNLTITVLRDGVSLGARNYLTDGAGSHAGTFNLNFDTSTGQFVTGGFSGGVEGQTWFTSTGGLRCDTVGFASGSVSQGVCVDNALLGRIGVDDSTLTATAALAVVPLPAGAVLLMSALGALGLARRRRRHA
;
A
#
# COMPACT_ATOMS: atom_id res chain seq x y z
N MET A 1 71.53 2.32 2.18
CA MET A 1 70.23 1.65 2.35
C MET A 1 69.32 2.55 3.17
N LYS A 2 68.34 3.24 2.54
CA LYS A 2 67.35 4.09 3.23
C LYS A 2 66.01 3.35 3.18
N ARG A 3 65.46 2.97 4.33
CA ARG A 3 64.15 2.33 4.45
C ARG A 3 63.09 3.44 4.53
N LEU A 4 62.18 3.51 3.55
CA LEU A 4 60.95 4.30 3.66
C LEU A 4 59.90 3.45 4.37
N THR A 5 59.37 3.97 5.46
CA THR A 5 58.23 3.41 6.19
C THR A 5 56.98 4.16 5.74
N THR A 6 56.07 3.49 5.04
CA THR A 6 54.76 4.04 4.65
C THR A 6 53.72 3.64 5.71
N CYS A 7 53.13 4.63 6.39
CA CYS A 7 51.97 4.42 7.26
C CYS A 7 50.71 4.29 6.39
N ALA A 8 50.01 3.17 6.52
CA ALA A 8 48.69 2.98 5.92
C ALA A 8 47.63 3.65 6.81
N ALA A 9 46.90 4.63 6.26
CA ALA A 9 45.72 5.19 6.90
C ALA A 9 44.52 4.26 6.68
N ILE A 10 43.91 3.79 7.77
CA ILE A 10 42.68 2.98 7.75
C ILE A 10 41.49 3.95 7.68
N LEU A 11 40.79 3.95 6.56
CA LEU A 11 39.54 4.69 6.36
C LEU A 11 38.38 3.84 6.92
N ALA A 12 37.82 4.22 8.07
CA ALA A 12 36.64 3.56 8.64
C ALA A 12 35.39 4.00 7.86
N GLY A 13 34.81 3.08 7.07
CA GLY A 13 33.56 3.31 6.35
C GLY A 13 32.35 3.26 7.28
N MET A 14 31.62 4.37 7.39
CA MET A 14 30.30 4.42 8.01
C MET A 14 29.28 3.74 7.07
N THR A 15 28.81 2.55 7.45
CA THR A 15 27.66 1.90 6.82
C THR A 15 26.38 2.47 7.43
N THR A 16 25.69 3.35 6.69
CA THR A 16 24.31 3.74 7.02
C THR A 16 23.38 2.58 6.66
N PHE A 17 22.83 1.91 7.67
CA PHE A 17 21.73 0.98 7.46
C PHE A 17 20.50 1.80 7.07
N ALA A 18 20.09 1.72 5.81
CA ALA A 18 18.80 2.23 5.40
C ALA A 18 17.72 1.39 6.08
N THR A 19 17.06 1.94 7.11
CA THR A 19 15.82 1.38 7.61
C THR A 19 14.79 1.53 6.51
N VAL A 20 14.42 0.42 5.87
CA VAL A 20 13.20 0.39 5.07
C VAL A 20 12.06 0.76 6.01
N ALA A 21 11.38 1.87 5.72
CA ALA A 21 10.17 2.23 6.45
C ALA A 21 9.17 1.09 6.22
N SER A 22 8.73 0.44 7.30
CA SER A 22 7.77 -0.64 7.22
C SER A 22 6.38 -0.04 7.09
N ALA A 23 5.67 -0.41 6.02
CA ALA A 23 4.35 0.09 5.69
C ALA A 23 3.37 -1.07 5.58
N ALA A 24 2.32 -1.03 6.41
CA ALA A 24 1.23 -1.96 6.38
C ALA A 24 0.43 -1.66 5.12
N THR A 25 0.14 -2.70 4.34
CA THR A 25 -0.58 -2.56 3.07
C THR A 25 -1.79 -3.46 3.08
N TYR A 26 -2.93 -2.96 2.63
CA TYR A 26 -4.16 -3.70 2.46
C TYR A 26 -4.66 -3.56 1.02
N ASP A 27 -5.02 -4.68 0.41
CA ASP A 27 -5.77 -4.72 -0.84
C ASP A 27 -7.26 -4.47 -0.53
N ILE A 28 -7.88 -3.58 -1.30
CA ILE A 28 -9.27 -3.17 -1.12
C ILE A 28 -10.10 -3.77 -2.23
N ASP A 29 -11.24 -4.34 -1.87
CA ASP A 29 -12.26 -4.80 -2.82
C ASP A 29 -13.65 -4.34 -2.39
N TRP A 30 -14.45 -3.94 -3.37
CA TRP A 30 -15.88 -3.66 -3.20
C TRP A 30 -16.63 -4.03 -4.47
N THR A 31 -17.82 -4.61 -4.31
CA THR A 31 -18.73 -4.97 -5.40
C THR A 31 -20.10 -4.34 -5.18
N GLY A 32 -20.52 -3.52 -6.13
CA GLY A 32 -21.81 -2.87 -6.14
C GLY A 32 -22.86 -3.54 -7.01
N SER A 33 -23.96 -2.84 -7.25
CA SER A 33 -25.00 -3.25 -8.19
C SER A 33 -24.62 -2.91 -9.64
N GLY A 34 -25.29 -3.53 -10.62
CA GLY A 34 -25.19 -3.13 -12.03
C GLY A 34 -23.80 -3.33 -12.67
N GLY A 35 -23.01 -4.27 -12.14
CA GLY A 35 -21.67 -4.60 -12.64
C GLY A 35 -20.56 -3.68 -12.14
N TYR A 36 -20.87 -2.70 -11.28
CA TYR A 36 -19.87 -1.81 -10.72
C TYR A 36 -19.04 -2.50 -9.64
N ALA A 37 -17.73 -2.25 -9.66
CA ALA A 37 -16.81 -2.71 -8.64
C ALA A 37 -15.72 -1.67 -8.38
N LEU A 38 -15.00 -1.82 -7.28
CA LEU A 38 -13.82 -1.04 -6.95
C LEU A 38 -12.74 -1.99 -6.44
N THR A 39 -11.52 -1.80 -6.93
CA THR A 39 -10.32 -2.40 -6.37
C THR A 39 -9.35 -1.30 -5.96
N GLY A 40 -8.47 -1.56 -5.01
CA GLY A 40 -7.57 -0.54 -4.52
C GLY A 40 -6.49 -1.05 -3.57
N SER A 41 -5.71 -0.11 -3.05
CA SER A 41 -4.73 -0.40 -2.01
C SER A 41 -4.64 0.74 -1.02
N LEU A 42 -4.57 0.41 0.27
CA LEU A 42 -4.35 1.33 1.37
C LEU A 42 -2.98 1.02 2.00
N SER A 43 -2.17 2.04 2.24
CA SER A 43 -0.91 1.90 2.98
C SER A 43 -0.75 2.94 4.08
N PHE A 44 -0.19 2.53 5.22
CA PHE A 44 0.11 3.38 6.38
C PHE A 44 1.25 2.78 7.22
N SER A 45 1.78 3.56 8.17
CA SER A 45 2.87 3.10 9.04
C SER A 45 2.50 1.88 9.88
N ASP A 46 3.38 0.86 9.95
CA ASP A 46 3.21 -0.31 10.83
C ASP A 46 2.98 0.05 12.31
N ALA A 47 3.47 1.21 12.76
CA ALA A 47 3.28 1.68 14.13
C ALA A 47 1.82 1.95 14.50
N LEU A 48 0.94 2.05 13.50
CA LEU A 48 -0.50 2.25 13.67
C LEU A 48 -1.30 0.95 13.66
N LEU A 49 -0.66 -0.22 13.50
CA LEU A 49 -1.37 -1.49 13.58
C LEU A 49 -1.92 -1.71 14.99
N GLY A 50 -3.22 -2.01 15.09
CA GLY A 50 -3.90 -2.27 16.35
C GLY A 50 -4.15 -1.05 17.23
N THR A 51 -3.93 0.17 16.75
CA THR A 51 -4.17 1.41 17.50
C THR A 51 -5.62 1.92 17.41
N GLY A 52 -6.47 1.24 16.64
CA GLY A 52 -7.88 1.57 16.45
C GLY A 52 -8.12 2.27 15.12
N VAL A 53 -9.11 3.18 15.10
CA VAL A 53 -9.49 3.89 13.88
C VAL A 53 -8.45 4.94 13.50
N ILE A 54 -7.85 4.78 12.33
CA ILE A 54 -6.98 5.77 11.68
C ILE A 54 -7.76 6.58 10.66
N THR A 55 -7.23 7.75 10.35
CA THR A 55 -7.85 8.73 9.45
C THR A 55 -7.00 9.04 8.23
N ALA A 56 -7.50 9.90 7.33
CA ALA A 56 -6.76 10.33 6.15
C ALA A 56 -5.42 11.03 6.45
N SER A 57 -5.23 11.58 7.65
CA SER A 57 -3.94 12.18 8.05
C SER A 57 -2.88 11.14 8.40
N ASP A 58 -3.28 9.90 8.63
CA ASP A 58 -2.42 8.84 9.16
C ASP A 58 -1.93 7.88 8.06
N ILE A 59 -2.44 8.03 6.85
CA ILE A 59 -2.12 7.16 5.72
C ILE A 59 -0.99 7.69 4.87
N ASP A 60 -0.19 6.77 4.35
CA ASP A 60 0.84 7.07 3.37
C ASP A 60 0.25 7.17 1.97
N ASN A 61 -0.71 6.29 1.64
CA ASN A 61 -1.36 6.30 0.33
C ASN A 61 -2.70 5.56 0.33
N LEU A 62 -3.56 5.94 -0.61
CA LEU A 62 -4.76 5.23 -1.02
C LEU A 62 -4.84 5.26 -2.55
N THR A 63 -4.98 4.10 -3.18
CA THR A 63 -5.29 3.98 -4.61
C THR A 63 -6.63 3.28 -4.80
N ILE A 64 -7.38 3.73 -5.80
CA ILE A 64 -8.63 3.06 -6.22
C ILE A 64 -8.68 2.97 -7.74
N THR A 65 -9.29 1.91 -8.25
CA THR A 65 -9.72 1.76 -9.63
C THR A 65 -11.20 1.37 -9.59
N VAL A 66 -12.03 2.13 -10.30
CA VAL A 66 -13.46 1.79 -10.45
C VAL A 66 -13.64 1.02 -11.75
N LEU A 67 -14.41 -0.06 -11.68
CA LEU A 67 -14.69 -0.94 -12.80
C LEU A 67 -16.19 -1.05 -13.05
N ARG A 68 -16.54 -1.37 -14.30
CA ARG A 68 -17.87 -1.86 -14.67
C ARG A 68 -17.72 -3.07 -15.59
N ASP A 69 -18.31 -4.19 -15.18
CA ASP A 69 -18.24 -5.46 -15.90
C ASP A 69 -16.78 -5.88 -16.21
N GLY A 70 -15.87 -5.60 -15.27
CA GLY A 70 -14.43 -5.86 -15.39
C GLY A 70 -13.64 -4.84 -16.23
N VAL A 71 -14.29 -3.84 -16.81
CA VAL A 71 -13.63 -2.76 -17.58
C VAL A 71 -13.37 -1.56 -16.67
N SER A 72 -12.13 -1.07 -16.65
CA SER A 72 -11.77 0.12 -15.87
C SER A 72 -12.46 1.38 -16.41
N LEU A 73 -13.09 2.13 -15.50
CA LEU A 73 -13.71 3.43 -15.75
C LEU A 73 -12.80 4.59 -15.32
N GLY A 74 -11.77 4.31 -14.52
CA GLY A 74 -10.82 5.30 -14.04
C GLY A 74 -10.13 4.85 -12.76
N ALA A 75 -9.03 5.53 -12.43
CA ALA A 75 -8.27 5.29 -11.21
C ALA A 75 -7.88 6.62 -10.55
N ARG A 76 -7.67 6.58 -9.23
CA ARG A 76 -7.22 7.72 -8.43
C ARG A 76 -6.19 7.28 -7.41
N ASN A 77 -5.28 8.19 -7.10
CA ASN A 77 -4.24 8.02 -6.10
C ASN A 77 -4.21 9.24 -5.17
N TYR A 78 -4.15 9.00 -3.87
CA TYR A 78 -4.21 10.03 -2.84
C TYR A 78 -3.04 11.02 -2.94
N LEU A 79 -1.84 10.53 -3.21
CA LEU A 79 -0.63 11.36 -3.30
C LEU A 79 -0.61 12.24 -4.54
N THR A 80 -1.12 11.75 -5.68
CA THR A 80 -1.09 12.52 -6.94
C THR A 80 -2.34 13.36 -7.16
N ASP A 81 -3.49 12.92 -6.64
CA ASP A 81 -4.80 13.50 -6.99
C ASP A 81 -5.58 14.01 -5.77
N GLY A 82 -5.07 13.79 -4.55
CA GLY A 82 -5.73 14.14 -3.28
C GLY A 82 -5.02 15.23 -2.48
N ALA A 83 -3.69 15.32 -2.56
CA ALA A 83 -2.90 16.33 -1.87
C ALA A 83 -2.63 17.57 -2.77
N GLY A 84 -3.39 18.65 -2.58
CA GLY A 84 -2.93 20.00 -2.95
C GLY A 84 -3.58 20.72 -4.13
N SER A 85 -4.46 20.11 -4.92
CA SER A 85 -5.13 20.85 -6.00
C SER A 85 -6.45 20.20 -6.46
N HIS A 86 -7.57 20.73 -5.96
CA HIS A 86 -8.89 20.74 -6.61
C HIS A 86 -9.36 19.46 -7.35
N ALA A 87 -9.34 18.31 -6.66
CA ALA A 87 -10.31 17.20 -6.77
C ALA A 87 -10.30 16.31 -5.51
N GLY A 88 -9.83 16.86 -4.37
CA GLY A 88 -9.58 16.12 -3.15
C GLY A 88 -10.73 16.31 -2.17
N THR A 89 -11.59 15.32 -2.01
CA THR A 89 -12.41 15.28 -0.80
C THR A 89 -12.35 13.86 -0.29
N PHE A 90 -11.78 13.76 0.91
CA PHE A 90 -11.34 12.57 1.61
C PHE A 90 -12.24 12.42 2.85
N ASN A 91 -12.57 11.20 3.21
CA ASN A 91 -12.86 10.84 4.58
C ASN A 91 -12.61 9.35 4.67
N LEU A 92 -11.70 8.98 5.55
CA LEU A 92 -11.16 7.65 5.68
C LEU A 92 -11.22 7.30 7.16
N ASN A 93 -11.94 6.24 7.49
CA ASN A 93 -12.02 5.69 8.83
C ASN A 93 -11.73 4.20 8.69
N PHE A 94 -10.52 3.78 9.02
CA PHE A 94 -10.08 2.39 8.92
C PHE A 94 -9.65 1.93 10.31
N ASP A 95 -10.30 0.91 10.84
CA ASP A 95 -9.94 0.33 12.12
C ASP A 95 -8.81 -0.68 11.92
N THR A 96 -7.61 -0.30 12.36
CA THR A 96 -6.40 -1.12 12.24
C THR A 96 -6.37 -2.28 13.23
N SER A 97 -7.28 -2.31 14.21
CA SER A 97 -7.45 -3.44 15.13
C SER A 97 -8.27 -4.57 14.51
N THR A 98 -9.21 -4.25 13.61
CA THR A 98 -10.09 -5.22 12.95
C THR A 98 -9.76 -5.42 11.46
N GLY A 99 -9.00 -4.50 10.86
CA GLY A 99 -8.71 -4.52 9.43
C GLY A 99 -9.92 -4.15 8.57
N GLN A 100 -10.80 -3.27 9.08
CA GLN A 100 -12.07 -2.95 8.42
C GLN A 100 -12.29 -1.45 8.26
N PHE A 101 -12.93 -1.05 7.17
CA PHE A 101 -13.44 0.31 7.03
C PHE A 101 -14.71 0.50 7.87
N VAL A 102 -14.76 1.59 8.64
CA VAL A 102 -15.94 1.93 9.43
C VAL A 102 -17.04 2.45 8.49
N THR A 103 -18.23 1.89 8.58
CA THR A 103 -19.38 2.26 7.72
C THR A 103 -20.66 2.31 8.55
N GLY A 104 -21.72 2.94 8.02
CA GLY A 104 -23.05 3.02 8.67
C GLY A 104 -23.46 4.41 9.17
N GLY A 105 -22.54 5.37 9.20
CA GLY A 105 -22.82 6.75 9.63
C GLY A 105 -22.90 7.76 8.49
N PHE A 106 -22.95 9.05 8.85
CA PHE A 106 -22.89 10.12 7.86
C PHE A 106 -21.58 10.03 7.06
N SER A 107 -21.64 10.22 5.73
CA SER A 107 -20.51 9.93 4.83
C SER A 107 -19.22 10.71 5.17
N GLY A 108 -19.35 11.98 5.55
CA GLY A 108 -18.24 12.80 6.03
C GLY A 108 -17.95 12.69 7.54
N GLY A 109 -18.59 11.76 8.26
CA GLY A 109 -18.44 11.55 9.70
C GLY A 109 -17.48 10.41 10.04
N VAL A 110 -17.31 10.13 11.32
CA VAL A 110 -16.39 9.09 11.84
C VAL A 110 -16.79 7.65 11.49
N GLU A 111 -18.02 7.46 11.00
CA GLU A 111 -18.59 6.17 10.59
C GLU A 111 -18.92 6.13 9.09
N GLY A 112 -18.34 7.03 8.29
CA GLY A 112 -18.59 7.14 6.85
C GLY A 112 -17.31 7.15 6.02
N GLN A 113 -17.49 7.13 4.70
CA GLN A 113 -16.41 7.19 3.72
C GLN A 113 -16.75 8.20 2.61
N THR A 114 -15.79 9.04 2.22
CA THR A 114 -15.89 9.94 1.06
C THR A 114 -14.54 10.06 0.37
N TRP A 115 -14.17 9.10 -0.47
CA TRP A 115 -12.88 9.05 -1.14
C TRP A 115 -12.99 9.67 -2.54
N PHE A 116 -12.28 10.77 -2.77
CA PHE A 116 -12.29 11.48 -4.05
C PHE A 116 -13.69 11.97 -4.48
N THR A 117 -14.57 12.25 -3.51
CA THR A 117 -15.96 12.65 -3.75
C THR A 117 -16.34 13.92 -3.02
N SER A 118 -17.00 14.87 -3.67
CA SER A 118 -17.56 16.08 -3.09
C SER A 118 -19.07 15.95 -2.77
N THR A 119 -19.65 16.99 -2.18
CA THR A 119 -21.10 17.09 -1.90
C THR A 119 -21.63 15.89 -1.10
N GLY A 120 -20.92 15.54 -0.01
CA GLY A 120 -21.33 14.44 0.88
C GLY A 120 -21.22 13.05 0.23
N GLY A 121 -20.34 12.86 -0.75
CA GLY A 121 -20.15 11.57 -1.42
C GLY A 121 -20.92 11.40 -2.72
N LEU A 122 -21.62 12.44 -3.19
CA LEU A 122 -22.56 12.32 -4.31
C LEU A 122 -21.97 12.71 -5.67
N ARG A 123 -20.84 13.43 -5.67
CA ARG A 123 -20.25 14.07 -6.85
C ARG A 123 -18.75 13.84 -6.89
N CYS A 124 -18.14 13.84 -8.07
CA CYS A 124 -16.71 13.63 -8.28
C CYS A 124 -16.34 14.08 -9.70
N ASP A 125 -15.07 14.41 -9.91
CA ASP A 125 -14.59 14.84 -11.23
C ASP A 125 -14.35 13.66 -12.18
N THR A 126 -13.87 12.54 -11.64
CA THR A 126 -13.56 11.33 -12.42
C THR A 126 -14.17 10.11 -11.75
N VAL A 127 -13.45 9.51 -10.81
CA VAL A 127 -13.94 8.38 -10.01
C VAL A 127 -13.72 8.63 -8.51
N GLY A 128 -14.56 8.00 -7.70
CA GLY A 128 -14.48 8.06 -6.24
C GLY A 128 -15.32 6.98 -5.58
N PHE A 129 -15.35 6.96 -4.25
CA PHE A 129 -16.16 6.04 -3.46
C PHE A 129 -16.81 6.77 -2.30
N ALA A 130 -18.06 6.42 -1.99
CA ALA A 130 -18.73 6.95 -0.83
C ALA A 130 -19.54 5.87 -0.11
N SER A 131 -19.53 5.93 1.21
CA SER A 131 -20.36 5.14 2.10
C SER A 131 -21.00 6.07 3.11
N GLY A 132 -22.34 6.10 3.13
CA GLY A 132 -23.13 6.88 4.08
C GLY A 132 -24.07 5.99 4.89
N SER A 133 -25.04 6.61 5.58
CA SER A 133 -25.87 5.93 6.57
C SER A 133 -26.87 4.93 6.00
N VAL A 134 -27.06 4.93 4.68
CA VAL A 134 -28.06 4.10 3.99
C VAL A 134 -27.49 3.30 2.83
N SER A 135 -26.42 3.78 2.18
CA SER A 135 -25.89 3.14 0.99
C SER A 135 -24.43 3.44 0.75
N GLN A 136 -23.80 2.55 -0.01
CA GLN A 136 -22.46 2.70 -0.54
C GLN A 136 -22.49 2.72 -2.07
N GLY A 137 -21.52 3.35 -2.70
CA GLY A 137 -21.41 3.36 -4.15
C GLY A 137 -20.11 3.96 -4.64
N VAL A 138 -19.85 3.75 -5.94
CA VAL A 138 -18.74 4.42 -6.64
C VAL A 138 -19.27 5.67 -7.31
N CYS A 139 -18.53 6.76 -7.21
CA CYS A 139 -18.80 7.93 -8.03
C CYS A 139 -18.07 7.79 -9.37
N VAL A 140 -18.75 8.07 -10.47
CA VAL A 140 -18.20 8.13 -11.82
C VAL A 140 -18.82 9.32 -12.54
N ASP A 141 -18.00 10.17 -13.16
CA ASP A 141 -18.42 11.31 -13.98
C ASP A 141 -19.55 12.11 -13.31
N ASN A 142 -19.28 12.54 -12.07
CA ASN A 142 -20.18 13.37 -11.28
C ASN A 142 -21.49 12.67 -10.84
N ALA A 143 -21.57 11.34 -10.81
CA ALA A 143 -22.73 10.61 -10.32
C ALA A 143 -22.36 9.43 -9.41
N LEU A 144 -23.09 9.25 -8.30
CA LEU A 144 -22.98 8.06 -7.45
C LEU A 144 -23.77 6.89 -8.06
N LEU A 145 -23.05 5.82 -8.42
CA LEU A 145 -23.53 4.66 -9.16
C LEU A 145 -23.22 3.35 -8.41
N GLY A 146 -23.75 2.24 -8.92
CA GLY A 146 -23.52 0.91 -8.36
C GLY A 146 -24.04 0.72 -6.95
N ARG A 147 -25.03 1.52 -6.53
CA ARG A 147 -25.41 1.63 -5.12
C ARG A 147 -25.90 0.31 -4.54
N ILE A 148 -25.47 0.00 -3.33
CA ILE A 148 -25.95 -1.09 -2.48
C ILE A 148 -26.26 -0.55 -1.07
N GLY A 149 -27.09 -1.26 -0.30
CA GLY A 149 -27.35 -0.92 1.10
C GLY A 149 -26.08 -1.02 1.94
N VAL A 150 -25.95 -0.19 2.98
CA VAL A 150 -24.79 -0.27 3.90
C VAL A 150 -24.79 -1.59 4.70
N ASP A 151 -25.98 -2.13 4.98
CA ASP A 151 -26.15 -3.45 5.63
C ASP A 151 -25.68 -4.61 4.74
N ASP A 152 -25.61 -4.40 3.42
CA ASP A 152 -25.14 -5.36 2.43
C ASP A 152 -23.70 -5.03 1.97
N SER A 153 -22.94 -4.29 2.78
CA SER A 153 -21.59 -3.84 2.42
C SER A 153 -20.68 -4.99 2.00
N THR A 154 -20.09 -4.84 0.81
CA THR A 154 -19.06 -5.74 0.28
C THR A 154 -17.66 -5.13 0.39
N LEU A 155 -17.54 -3.95 1.03
CA LEU A 155 -16.26 -3.28 1.19
C LEU A 155 -15.37 -4.10 2.13
N THR A 156 -14.26 -4.58 1.61
CA THR A 156 -13.30 -5.41 2.33
C THR A 156 -11.89 -4.85 2.17
N ALA A 157 -11.05 -5.17 3.16
CA ALA A 157 -9.62 -4.89 3.14
C ALA A 157 -8.89 -6.15 3.57
N THR A 158 -7.94 -6.62 2.77
CA THR A 158 -7.14 -7.82 3.05
C THR A 158 -5.68 -7.42 3.14
N ALA A 159 -5.01 -7.75 4.24
CA ALA A 159 -3.59 -7.44 4.38
C ALA A 159 -2.78 -8.06 3.23
N ALA A 160 -2.06 -7.22 2.49
CA ALA A 160 -1.20 -7.66 1.40
C ALA A 160 -0.02 -8.45 1.97
N LEU A 161 0.31 -9.57 1.33
CA LEU A 161 1.46 -10.37 1.75
C LEU A 161 2.74 -9.55 1.61
N ALA A 162 3.52 -9.42 2.68
CA ALA A 162 4.83 -8.80 2.62
C ALA A 162 5.70 -9.59 1.63
N VAL A 163 6.01 -9.01 0.49
CA VAL A 163 7.03 -9.55 -0.43
C VAL A 163 8.37 -9.29 0.26
N VAL A 164 8.84 -10.23 1.06
CA VAL A 164 10.16 -10.15 1.69
C VAL A 164 11.20 -10.22 0.56
N PRO A 165 11.93 -9.13 0.26
CA PRO A 165 13.02 -9.23 -0.71
C PRO A 165 14.06 -10.18 -0.12
N LEU A 166 14.36 -11.27 -0.84
CA LEU A 166 15.46 -12.16 -0.48
C LEU A 166 16.73 -11.32 -0.29
N PRO A 167 17.39 -11.36 0.89
CA PRO A 167 18.61 -10.60 1.07
C PRO A 167 19.62 -11.06 0.03
N ALA A 168 20.25 -10.10 -0.66
CA ALA A 168 21.26 -10.37 -1.70
C ALA A 168 22.41 -11.28 -1.22
N GLY A 169 22.60 -11.40 0.10
CA GLY A 169 23.54 -12.34 0.71
C GLY A 169 23.20 -13.83 0.54
N ALA A 170 21.94 -14.20 0.31
CA ALA A 170 21.54 -15.59 0.08
C ALA A 170 22.03 -16.14 -1.27
N VAL A 171 22.31 -15.27 -2.25
CA VAL A 171 22.83 -15.66 -3.57
C VAL A 171 24.34 -15.92 -3.53
N LEU A 172 25.07 -15.30 -2.58
CA LEU A 172 26.53 -15.38 -2.50
C LEU A 172 27.08 -16.60 -1.74
N LEU A 173 26.26 -17.33 -0.97
CA LEU A 173 26.74 -18.54 -0.27
C LEU A 173 26.86 -19.78 -1.16
N MET A 174 26.23 -19.80 -2.34
CA MET A 174 26.26 -20.96 -3.24
C MET A 174 27.53 -21.00 -4.12
N SER A 175 28.32 -19.92 -4.19
CA SER A 175 29.54 -19.85 -5.01
C SER A 175 30.84 -20.10 -4.23
N ALA A 176 30.81 -20.16 -2.90
CA ALA A 176 32.03 -20.34 -2.08
C ALA A 176 32.43 -21.81 -1.83
N LEU A 177 31.53 -22.79 -1.99
CA LEU A 177 31.86 -24.21 -1.76
C LEU A 177 32.52 -24.92 -2.96
N GLY A 178 32.57 -24.31 -4.14
CA GLY A 178 33.18 -24.91 -5.34
C GLY A 178 34.71 -24.80 -5.44
N ALA A 179 35.34 -23.88 -4.69
CA ALA A 179 36.74 -23.51 -4.92
C ALA A 179 37.78 -24.29 -4.08
N LEU A 180 37.38 -25.08 -3.09
CA LEU A 180 38.32 -25.84 -2.23
C LEU A 180 38.62 -27.28 -2.71
N GLY A 181 38.00 -27.76 -3.79
CA GLY A 181 38.10 -29.17 -4.22
C GLY A 181 39.28 -29.54 -5.13
N LEU A 182 40.01 -28.59 -5.73
CA LEU A 182 40.92 -28.89 -6.86
C LEU A 182 42.43 -28.81 -6.56
N ALA A 183 42.85 -28.51 -5.32
CA ALA A 183 44.27 -28.30 -5.01
C ALA A 183 45.00 -29.49 -4.36
N ARG A 184 44.57 -30.74 -4.55
CA ARG A 184 45.29 -31.88 -3.93
C ARG A 184 45.24 -33.20 -4.68
N ARG A 185 45.93 -33.30 -5.82
CA ARG A 185 46.64 -34.53 -6.24
C ARG A 185 47.47 -34.32 -7.51
N ARG A 186 48.79 -34.17 -7.37
CA ARG A 186 49.81 -34.76 -8.27
C ARG A 186 51.23 -34.55 -7.74
N ARG A 187 51.67 -35.50 -6.93
CA ARG A 187 53.07 -35.91 -6.67
C ARG A 187 52.97 -37.40 -6.31
N ARG A 188 53.74 -38.36 -6.80
CA ARG A 188 54.82 -38.54 -7.79
C ARG A 188 54.82 -40.07 -8.04
N HIS A 189 55.10 -40.54 -9.25
CA HIS A 189 55.66 -41.87 -9.49
C HIS A 189 56.53 -41.81 -10.74
N ALA A 190 57.85 -41.82 -10.50
CA ALA A 190 58.96 -42.34 -11.30
C ALA A 190 60.24 -41.80 -10.65
#